data_AF-A0A2A3GCV8-F1
#
_entry.id   AF-A0A2A3GCV8-F1
#
_cell.length_a   1.000
_cell.length_b   1.000
_cell.length_c   1.000
_cell.angle_alpha   90.00
_cell.angle_beta   90.00
_cell.angle_gamma   90.00
#
_symmetry.space_group_name_H-M   'P 1'
#
loop_
_entity.id
_entity.type
_entity.pdbx_description
1 polymer ?
#
loop_
_entity_poly.entity_id
_entity_poly.type
_entity_poly.pdbx_seq_one_letter_code
_entity_poly.pdbx_strand_id
1 'polypeptide(L)'
;MKAERHRFLAERIERAVAHCGDHDWEMKIEAAMLAGTHWANYALHNHGVSPEDEDIVHTSMLVVNTLRKYSIVEPDLLRALGDIEELRPLFVRGDVDGGPNAAQRALALLSEISARARESELSTTRRLP
;
A
#
# COMPACT_ATOMS: atom_id res chain seq x y z
N MET A 1 11.66 3.81 7.40
CA MET A 1 12.28 4.99 6.74
C MET A 1 11.49 6.25 7.15
N LYS A 2 11.94 7.49 6.91
CA LYS A 2 11.11 8.67 7.29
C LYS A 2 9.80 8.71 6.49
N ALA A 3 8.69 9.08 7.14
CA ALA A 3 7.36 9.15 6.54
C ALA A 3 7.37 9.83 5.16
N GLU A 4 7.87 11.07 5.07
CA GLU A 4 7.91 11.82 3.81
C GLU A 4 8.66 11.12 2.67
N ARG A 5 9.66 10.29 3.00
CA ARG A 5 10.36 9.51 1.99
C ARG A 5 9.50 8.37 1.45
N HIS A 6 8.66 7.75 2.29
CA HIS A 6 7.66 6.79 1.82
C HIS A 6 6.66 7.45 0.87
N ARG A 7 6.09 8.60 1.25
CA ARG A 7 5.19 9.39 0.38
C ARG A 7 5.83 9.68 -0.99
N PHE A 8 7.05 10.20 -0.99
CA PHE A 8 7.77 10.50 -2.23
C PHE A 8 7.92 9.28 -3.15
N LEU A 9 8.26 8.12 -2.58
CA LEU A 9 8.42 6.89 -3.36
C LEU A 9 7.08 6.37 -3.90
N ALA A 10 6.04 6.38 -3.07
CA ALA A 10 4.69 5.98 -3.49
C ALA A 10 4.20 6.81 -4.68
N GLU A 11 4.27 8.14 -4.56
CA GLU A 11 3.85 9.06 -5.63
C GLU A 11 4.71 8.90 -6.89
N ARG A 12 6.01 8.60 -6.75
CA ARG A 12 6.88 8.34 -7.90
C ARG A 12 6.48 7.05 -8.62
N ILE A 13 6.13 6.00 -7.90
CA ILE A 13 5.69 4.72 -8.49
C ILE A 13 4.33 4.91 -9.16
N GLU A 14 3.39 5.62 -8.54
CA GLU A 14 2.09 5.95 -9.15
C GLU A 14 2.25 6.72 -10.48
N ARG A 15 3.17 7.68 -10.54
CA ARG A 15 3.48 8.36 -11.81
C ARG A 15 4.08 7.41 -12.84
N ALA A 16 4.93 6.48 -12.42
CA ALA A 16 5.56 5.52 -13.33
C ALA A 16 4.54 4.52 -13.89
N VAL A 17 3.65 3.97 -13.05
CA VAL A 17 2.65 2.96 -13.47
C VAL A 17 1.60 3.55 -14.41
N ALA A 18 1.39 4.87 -14.41
CA ALA A 18 0.53 5.54 -15.38
C ALA A 18 1.00 5.40 -16.83
N HIS A 19 2.26 5.01 -17.07
CA HIS A 19 2.80 4.73 -18.40
C HIS A 19 2.56 3.28 -18.87
N CYS A 20 2.07 2.39 -18.01
CA CYS A 20 1.79 0.99 -18.34
C CYS A 20 0.49 0.84 -19.16
N GLY A 21 0.55 0.07 -20.24
CA GLY A 21 -0.59 -0.29 -21.08
C GLY A 21 -1.46 -1.38 -20.46
N ASP A 22 -2.56 -1.73 -21.13
CA ASP A 22 -3.52 -2.72 -20.62
C ASP A 22 -2.96 -4.14 -20.51
N HIS A 23 -1.91 -4.44 -21.28
CA HIS A 23 -1.22 -5.72 -21.26
C HIS A 23 -0.11 -5.81 -20.21
N ASP A 24 0.22 -4.71 -19.52
CA ASP A 24 1.24 -4.69 -18.48
C ASP A 24 0.63 -4.99 -17.09
N TRP A 25 -0.32 -5.93 -17.00
CA TRP A 25 -1.08 -6.17 -15.77
C TRP A 25 -0.18 -6.62 -14.61
N GLU A 26 0.83 -7.45 -14.86
CA GLU A 26 1.78 -7.89 -13.85
C GLU A 26 2.52 -6.70 -13.24
N MET A 27 2.98 -5.78 -14.10
CA MET A 27 3.66 -4.55 -13.68
C MET A 27 2.72 -3.64 -12.88
N LYS A 28 1.45 -3.51 -13.31
CA LYS A 28 0.45 -2.71 -12.59
C LYS A 28 0.15 -3.26 -11.20
N ILE A 29 0.04 -4.59 -11.05
CA ILE A 29 -0.20 -5.24 -9.75
C ILE A 29 1.02 -5.09 -8.83
N GLU A 30 2.23 -5.35 -9.32
CA GLU A 30 3.46 -5.20 -8.51
C GLU A 30 3.71 -3.73 -8.13
N ALA A 31 3.46 -2.78 -9.04
CA ALA A 31 3.55 -1.36 -8.74
C ALA A 31 2.52 -0.93 -7.69
N ALA A 32 1.29 -1.44 -7.75
CA ALA A 32 0.27 -1.19 -6.74
C ALA A 32 0.67 -1.75 -5.38
N MET A 33 1.25 -2.95 -5.33
CA MET A 33 1.77 -3.53 -4.09
C MET A 33 2.88 -2.67 -3.49
N LEU A 34 3.85 -2.26 -4.32
CA LEU A 34 5.00 -1.48 -3.86
C LEU A 34 4.61 -0.07 -3.40
N ALA A 35 3.79 0.63 -4.18
CA ALA A 35 3.28 1.95 -3.82
C ALA A 35 2.35 1.89 -2.59
N GLY A 36 1.47 0.88 -2.52
CA GLY A 36 0.57 0.67 -1.40
C GLY A 36 1.32 0.41 -0.09
N THR A 37 2.40 -0.35 -0.15
CA THR A 37 3.30 -0.59 1.00
C THR A 37 3.94 0.71 1.48
N HIS A 38 4.40 1.57 0.55
CA HIS A 38 4.92 2.87 0.93
C HIS A 38 3.85 3.76 1.57
N TRP A 39 2.63 3.81 1.04
CA TRP A 39 1.54 4.55 1.68
C TRP A 39 1.15 4.02 3.06
N ALA A 40 1.13 2.70 3.25
CA ALA A 40 0.89 2.10 4.56
C ALA A 40 1.93 2.54 5.58
N ASN A 41 3.21 2.45 5.23
CA ASN A 41 4.29 2.89 6.09
C ASN A 41 4.22 4.41 6.36
N TYR A 42 3.91 5.22 5.34
CA TYR A 42 3.68 6.65 5.52
C TYR A 42 2.62 6.93 6.58
N ALA A 43 1.44 6.30 6.47
CA ALA A 43 0.35 6.47 7.43
C ALA A 43 0.76 6.03 8.84
N LEU A 44 1.37 4.85 8.99
CA LEU A 44 1.76 4.30 10.28
C LEU A 44 2.85 5.13 10.99
N HIS A 45 3.82 5.66 10.24
CA HIS A 45 4.81 6.59 10.81
C HIS A 45 4.16 7.91 11.23
N ASN A 46 3.19 8.44 10.45
CA ASN A 46 2.45 9.64 10.82
C ASN A 46 1.57 9.46 12.06
N HIS A 47 1.12 8.25 12.34
CA HIS A 47 0.45 7.89 13.58
C HIS A 47 1.42 7.60 14.74
N GLY A 48 2.72 7.54 14.48
CA GLY A 48 3.75 7.25 15.48
C GLY A 48 3.70 5.83 16.04
N VAL A 49 3.08 4.88 15.32
CA VAL A 49 2.92 3.49 15.80
C VAL A 49 3.97 2.52 15.27
N SER A 50 4.73 2.93 14.24
CA SER A 50 5.93 2.26 13.73
C SER A 50 7.19 3.13 13.96
N PRO A 51 8.25 2.58 14.58
CA PRO A 51 9.57 3.19 14.64
C PRO A 51 10.13 3.57 13.26
N GLU A 52 11.05 4.55 13.18
CA GLU A 52 11.64 4.97 11.88
C GLU A 52 12.44 3.85 11.18
N ASP A 53 12.88 2.83 11.92
CA ASP A 53 13.63 1.66 11.45
C ASP A 53 12.74 0.42 11.23
N GLU A 54 11.43 0.52 11.42
CA GLU A 54 10.47 -0.56 11.20
C GLU A 54 9.50 -0.23 10.07
N ASP A 55 9.63 -0.94 8.95
CA ASP A 55 8.77 -0.81 7.77
C ASP A 55 8.05 -2.13 7.49
N ILE A 56 6.77 -2.06 7.11
CA ILE A 56 6.08 -3.17 6.45
C ILE A 56 6.76 -3.43 5.10
N VAL A 57 7.05 -4.71 4.83
CA VAL A 57 7.50 -5.20 3.52
C VAL A 57 6.38 -5.99 2.84
N HIS A 58 5.77 -6.91 3.58
CA HIS A 58 4.62 -7.73 3.18
C HIS A 58 3.72 -7.92 4.39
N THR A 59 2.40 -7.86 4.20
CA THR A 59 1.45 -8.09 5.31
C THR A 59 1.55 -9.53 5.82
N SER A 60 1.83 -10.48 4.94
CA SER A 60 2.03 -11.90 5.25
C SER A 60 3.31 -12.20 6.07
N MET A 61 4.29 -11.29 6.07
CA MET A 61 5.56 -11.44 6.79
C MET A 61 5.55 -10.76 8.16
N LEU A 62 4.49 -10.02 8.51
CA LEU A 62 4.39 -9.38 9.81
C LEU A 62 4.11 -10.40 10.91
N VAL A 63 4.75 -10.22 12.05
CA VAL A 63 4.35 -10.93 13.28
C VAL A 63 2.90 -10.56 13.60
N VAL A 64 2.08 -11.55 13.98
CA VAL A 64 0.64 -11.38 14.21
C VAL A 64 0.30 -10.19 15.12
N ASN A 65 1.09 -9.98 16.18
CA ASN A 65 0.87 -8.85 17.10
C ASN A 65 1.18 -7.49 16.45
N THR A 66 2.17 -7.43 15.56
CA THR A 66 2.50 -6.23 14.79
C THR A 66 1.37 -5.90 13.80
N LEU A 67 0.87 -6.90 13.06
CA LEU A 67 -0.27 -6.71 12.17
C LEU A 67 -1.51 -6.23 12.93
N ARG A 68 -1.81 -6.82 14.10
CA ARG A 68 -2.93 -6.38 14.96
C ARG A 68 -2.74 -4.94 15.44
N LYS A 69 -1.55 -4.58 15.92
CA LYS A 69 -1.21 -3.21 16.34
C LYS A 69 -1.51 -2.21 15.23
N TYR A 70 -1.02 -2.47 14.01
CA TYR A 70 -1.23 -1.58 12.88
C TYR A 70 -2.68 -1.56 12.41
N SER A 71 -3.38 -2.70 12.44
CA SER A 71 -4.80 -2.79 12.05
C SER A 71 -5.75 -2.08 13.01
N ILE A 72 -5.35 -1.80 14.25
CA ILE A 72 -6.15 -0.96 15.16
C ILE A 72 -6.18 0.49 14.68
N VAL A 73 -5.08 0.96 14.08
CA VAL A 73 -4.91 2.36 13.66
C VAL A 73 -5.41 2.56 12.22
N GLU A 74 -5.02 1.66 11.32
CA GLU A 74 -5.31 1.74 9.89
C GLU A 74 -5.94 0.43 9.35
N PRO A 75 -7.12 0.04 9.85
CA PRO A 75 -7.74 -1.26 9.52
C PRO A 75 -8.04 -1.41 8.03
N ASP A 76 -8.66 -0.39 7.44
CA ASP A 76 -9.07 -0.43 6.04
C ASP A 76 -7.88 -0.37 5.08
N LEU A 77 -6.87 0.42 5.43
CA LEU A 77 -5.65 0.54 4.63
C LEU A 77 -4.92 -0.81 4.56
N LEU A 78 -4.71 -1.46 5.71
CA LEU A 78 -4.03 -2.76 5.74
C LEU A 78 -4.86 -3.88 5.10
N ARG A 79 -6.19 -3.82 5.23
CA ARG A 79 -7.08 -4.73 4.49
C ARG A 79 -6.90 -4.57 2.98
N ALA A 80 -6.96 -3.34 2.48
CA ALA A 80 -6.76 -3.06 1.05
C ALA A 80 -5.36 -3.48 0.57
N LEU A 81 -4.32 -3.29 1.39
CA LEU A 81 -2.96 -3.75 1.06
C LEU A 81 -2.88 -5.28 1.00
N GLY A 82 -3.52 -5.98 1.95
CA GLY A 82 -3.65 -7.43 1.94
C GLY A 82 -4.38 -7.93 0.70
N ASP A 83 -5.48 -7.29 0.31
CA ASP A 83 -6.23 -7.62 -0.91
C ASP A 83 -5.35 -7.49 -2.16
N ILE A 84 -4.45 -6.49 -2.25
CA ILE A 84 -3.48 -6.40 -3.36
C ILE A 84 -2.47 -7.56 -3.30
N GLU A 85 -1.97 -7.88 -2.11
CA GLU A 85 -1.00 -8.96 -1.92
C GLU A 85 -1.55 -10.32 -2.35
N GLU A 86 -2.83 -10.60 -2.07
CA GLU A 86 -3.52 -11.82 -2.47
C GLU A 86 -3.71 -11.97 -3.99
N LEU A 87 -3.71 -10.88 -4.76
CA LEU A 87 -3.79 -10.94 -6.23
C LEU A 87 -2.49 -11.47 -6.86
N ARG A 88 -1.34 -11.27 -6.22
CA ARG A 88 -0.02 -11.50 -6.84
C ARG A 88 0.25 -12.98 -7.16
N PRO A 89 0.00 -13.95 -6.26
CA PRO A 89 0.28 -15.35 -6.55
C PRO A 89 -0.47 -15.87 -7.77
N LEU A 90 -1.72 -15.42 -7.97
CA LEU A 90 -2.56 -15.85 -9.08
C LEU A 90 -2.22 -15.11 -10.38
N PHE A 91 -2.15 -13.78 -10.36
CA PHE A 91 -2.14 -12.99 -11.59
C PHE A 91 -0.76 -12.43 -12.01
N VAL A 92 0.26 -12.57 -11.16
CA VAL A 92 1.65 -12.19 -11.48
C VAL A 92 2.56 -13.42 -11.60
N ARG A 93 2.30 -14.45 -10.79
CA ARG A 93 3.09 -15.69 -10.78
C ARG A 93 2.33 -16.89 -11.33
N GLY A 94 1.01 -16.81 -11.37
CA GLY A 94 0.14 -17.85 -11.89
C GLY A 94 -0.25 -17.55 -13.34
N ASP A 95 -0.37 -18.61 -14.12
CA ASP A 95 -0.79 -18.56 -15.52
C ASP A 95 -2.33 -18.70 -15.58
N VAL A 96 -3.04 -17.74 -14.97
CA VAL A 96 -4.51 -17.71 -14.94
C VAL A 96 -5.05 -16.52 -15.72
N ASP A 97 -6.20 -16.73 -16.37
CA ASP A 97 -6.91 -15.66 -17.07
C ASP A 97 -7.40 -14.57 -16.10
N GLY A 98 -7.59 -13.35 -16.63
CA GLY A 98 -8.19 -12.24 -15.88
C GLY A 98 -7.21 -11.18 -15.37
N GLY A 99 -5.93 -11.24 -15.75
CA GLY A 99 -4.89 -10.25 -15.40
C GLY A 99 -5.32 -8.78 -15.52
N PRO A 100 -5.90 -8.32 -16.65
CA PRO A 100 -6.35 -6.94 -16.78
C PRO A 100 -7.37 -6.49 -15.73
N ASN A 101 -8.33 -7.35 -15.37
CA ASN A 101 -9.32 -7.03 -14.33
C ASN A 101 -8.67 -7.00 -12.94
N ALA A 102 -7.74 -7.93 -12.67
CA ALA A 102 -6.97 -7.94 -11.43
C ALA A 102 -6.10 -6.67 -11.28
N ALA A 103 -5.47 -6.21 -12.36
CA ALA A 103 -4.72 -4.95 -12.37
C ALA A 103 -5.62 -3.73 -12.11
N GLN A 104 -6.80 -3.67 -12.73
CA GLN A 104 -7.77 -2.60 -12.43
C GLN A 104 -8.18 -2.60 -10.96
N ARG A 105 -8.43 -3.78 -10.38
CA ARG A 105 -8.74 -3.92 -8.95
C ARG A 105 -7.58 -3.46 -8.07
N ALA A 106 -6.35 -3.86 -8.39
CA ALA A 106 -5.15 -3.48 -7.65
C ALA A 106 -4.94 -1.95 -7.67
N LEU A 107 -5.12 -1.30 -8.82
CA LEU A 107 -5.01 0.16 -8.95
C LEU A 107 -6.14 0.89 -8.22
N ALA A 108 -7.36 0.34 -8.20
CA ALA A 108 -8.46 0.89 -7.42
C ALA A 108 -8.17 0.82 -5.91
N LEU A 109 -7.67 -0.33 -5.42
CA LEU A 109 -7.23 -0.49 -4.03
C LEU A 109 -6.08 0.46 -3.68
N LEU A 110 -5.10 0.64 -4.57
CA LEU A 110 -4.03 1.63 -4.39
C LEU A 110 -4.59 3.05 -4.23
N SER A 111 -5.59 3.42 -5.05
CA SER A 111 -6.25 4.72 -4.94
C SER A 111 -6.89 4.89 -3.56
N GLU A 112 -7.61 3.87 -3.07
CA GLU A 112 -8.21 3.85 -1.72
C GLU A 112 -7.15 4.02 -0.61
N ILE A 113 -6.04 3.26 -0.70
CA ILE A 113 -4.91 3.35 0.24
C ILE A 113 -4.32 4.76 0.24
N SER A 114 -4.05 5.31 -0.95
CA SER A 114 -3.39 6.61 -1.09
C SER A 114 -4.26 7.77 -0.58
N ALA A 115 -5.59 7.68 -0.73
CA ALA A 115 -6.52 8.69 -0.22
C ALA A 115 -6.49 8.71 1.32
N ARG A 116 -6.61 7.53 1.95
CA ARG A 116 -6.58 7.37 3.41
C ARG A 116 -5.26 7.78 4.03
N ALA A 117 -4.15 7.40 3.40
CA ALA A 117 -2.82 7.75 3.88
C ALA A 117 -2.61 9.28 3.92
N ARG A 118 -3.16 10.03 2.94
CA ARG A 118 -3.14 11.50 2.93
C ARG A 118 -4.08 12.11 3.97
N GLU A 119 -5.22 11.49 4.27
CA GLU A 119 -6.10 11.93 5.36
C GLU A 119 -5.47 11.74 6.75
N SER A 120 -4.60 10.74 6.91
CA SER A 120 -3.89 10.46 8.16
C SER A 120 -3.00 11.64 8.58
N GLU A 121 -2.33 12.30 7.63
CA GLU A 121 -1.53 13.51 7.83
C GLU A 121 -2.36 14.66 8.46
N LEU A 122 -3.60 14.84 7.99
CA LEU A 122 -4.51 15.89 8.45
C LEU A 122 -5.05 15.61 9.87
N SER A 123 -5.25 14.33 10.21
CA SER A 123 -5.73 13.90 11.53
C SER A 123 -4.66 14.11 12.61
N THR A 124 -3.39 13.79 12.32
CA THR A 124 -2.27 14.03 13.24
C THR A 124 -2.05 15.52 13.48
N THR A 125 -2.12 16.35 12.43
CA THR A 125 -1.95 17.81 12.54
C THR A 125 -3.02 18.47 13.43
N ARG A 126 -4.22 17.90 13.50
CA ARG A 126 -5.32 18.40 14.36
C ARG A 126 -5.24 17.94 15.83
N ARG A 127 -4.36 16.99 16.18
CA ARG A 127 -4.21 16.46 17.54
C ARG A 127 -3.10 17.13 18.36
N LEU A 128 -2.38 18.10 17.79
CA LEU A 128 -1.40 18.90 18.52
C LEU A 128 -2.11 20.07 19.23
N PRO A 129 -2.00 20.21 20.56
CA PRO A 129 -2.50 21.37 21.31
C PRO A 129 -1.72 22.66 21.03
#